data_AF-A0A7M1TAZ0-F1
#
_entry.id   AF-A0A7M1TAZ0-F1
#
_cell.length_a   1.000
_cell.length_b   1.000
_cell.length_c   1.000
_cell.angle_alpha   90.00
_cell.angle_beta   90.00
_cell.angle_gamma   90.00
#
_symmetry.space_group_name_H-M   'P 1'
#
loop_
_entity.id
_entity.type
_entity.pdbx_description
1 polymer ?
#
loop_
_entity_poly.entity_id
_entity_poly.type
_entity_poly.pdbx_seq_one_letter_code
_entity_poly.pdbx_strand_id
1 'polypeptide(L)'
;MFFLLPLFALLLELHFSKRKFYFSDHIIFSLHFHIFYFVVSGIELVLQYVFYTDFFSWASLIVWIYLVLAMRRVYQNKWLVTILKSFSIGLLYSIMIGIVMAGLFVWILMID
;
A
#
# COMPACT_ATOMS: atom_id res chain seq x y z
N MET A 1 -8.43 -7.95 -3.66
CA MET A 1 -7.77 -7.64 -2.36
C MET A 1 -7.03 -8.82 -1.76
N PHE A 2 -7.64 -10.01 -1.70
CA PHE A 2 -6.99 -11.18 -1.08
C PHE A 2 -5.65 -11.60 -1.68
N PHE A 3 -5.40 -11.42 -2.99
CA PHE A 3 -4.09 -11.68 -3.58
C PHE A 3 -3.08 -10.55 -3.37
N LEU A 4 -3.54 -9.30 -3.28
CA LEU A 4 -2.68 -8.14 -3.05
C LEU A 4 -2.08 -8.13 -1.64
N LEU A 5 -2.82 -8.63 -0.65
CA LEU A 5 -2.38 -8.72 0.74
C LEU A 5 -1.10 -9.59 0.91
N PRO A 6 -1.06 -10.86 0.43
CA PRO A 6 0.14 -11.68 0.40
C PRO A 6 1.26 -11.08 -0.45
N LEU A 7 0.95 -10.47 -1.60
CA LEU A 7 1.97 -9.85 -2.45
C LEU A 7 2.65 -8.67 -1.74
N PHE A 8 1.89 -7.82 -1.07
CA PHE A 8 2.43 -6.73 -0.27
C PHE A 8 3.20 -7.24 0.95
N ALA A 9 2.71 -8.32 1.60
CA ALA A 9 3.43 -8.98 2.68
C ALA A 9 4.77 -9.58 2.21
N LEU A 10 4.83 -10.16 1.01
CA LEU A 10 6.07 -10.65 0.40
C LEU A 10 7.06 -9.50 0.11
N LEU A 11 6.58 -8.36 -0.38
CA LEU A 11 7.44 -7.17 -0.56
C LEU A 11 8.02 -6.69 0.78
N LEU A 12 7.22 -6.72 1.84
CA LEU A 12 7.69 -6.42 3.20
C LEU A 12 8.72 -7.44 3.67
N GLU A 13 8.46 -8.73 3.51
CA GLU A 13 9.39 -9.79 3.89
C GLU A 13 10.73 -9.65 3.17
N LEU A 14 10.71 -9.33 1.87
CA LEU A 14 11.92 -9.08 1.07
C LEU A 14 12.74 -7.91 1.64
N HIS A 15 12.08 -6.83 2.04
CA HIS A 15 12.75 -5.65 2.60
C HIS A 15 13.12 -5.81 4.08
N PHE A 16 12.43 -6.68 4.82
CA PHE A 16 12.51 -6.81 6.27
C PHE A 16 12.75 -8.26 6.70
N SER A 17 13.57 -9.01 5.94
CA SER A 17 14.01 -10.35 6.29
C SER A 17 14.97 -10.31 7.48
N LYS A 18 14.42 -10.17 8.68
CA LYS A 18 15.12 -10.37 9.96
C LYS A 18 14.46 -11.56 10.65
N ARG A 19 15.25 -12.43 11.28
CA ARG A 19 14.79 -13.60 12.05
C ARG A 19 13.78 -13.29 13.19
N LYS A 20 13.40 -12.03 13.39
CA LYS A 20 12.45 -11.56 14.40
C LYS A 20 11.00 -11.47 13.89
N PHE A 21 10.78 -11.49 12.58
CA PHE A 21 9.45 -11.35 12.00
C PHE A 21 9.12 -12.60 11.19
N TYR A 22 7.92 -13.13 11.41
CA TYR A 22 7.37 -14.22 10.62
C TYR A 22 6.55 -13.65 9.46
N PHE A 23 6.35 -14.44 8.41
CA PHE A 23 5.48 -14.06 7.28
C PHE A 23 4.08 -13.62 7.73
N SER A 24 3.54 -14.28 8.77
CA SER A 24 2.27 -13.91 9.40
C SER A 24 2.25 -12.48 9.94
N ASP A 25 3.37 -11.97 10.48
CA ASP A 25 3.46 -10.59 10.97
C ASP A 25 3.36 -9.59 9.81
N HIS A 26 3.98 -9.91 8.68
CA HIS A 26 3.90 -9.11 7.46
C HIS A 26 2.49 -9.12 6.86
N ILE A 27 1.76 -10.24 6.92
CA ILE A 27 0.35 -10.33 6.51
C ILE A 27 -0.54 -9.46 7.41
N ILE A 28 -0.39 -9.57 8.73
CA ILE A 28 -1.21 -8.80 9.68
C ILE A 28 -0.98 -7.30 9.48
N PHE A 29 0.28 -6.88 9.30
CA PHE A 29 0.62 -5.50 8.97
C PHE A 29 -0.03 -5.06 7.64
N SER A 30 0.10 -5.88 6.59
CA SER A 30 -0.50 -5.62 5.27
C SER A 30 -2.00 -5.40 5.37
N LEU A 31 -2.69 -6.21 6.18
CA LEU A 31 -4.13 -6.10 6.42
C LEU A 31 -4.49 -4.77 7.10
N HIS A 32 -3.81 -4.41 8.19
CA HIS A 32 -4.07 -3.15 8.90
C HIS A 32 -3.83 -1.93 7.99
N PHE A 33 -2.76 -1.96 7.20
CA PHE A 33 -2.43 -0.91 6.25
C PHE A 33 -3.53 -0.74 5.19
N HIS A 34 -4.01 -1.84 4.59
CA HIS A 34 -5.06 -1.77 3.58
C HIS A 34 -6.41 -1.35 4.17
N ILE A 35 -6.76 -1.79 5.38
CA ILE A 35 -7.97 -1.32 6.08
C ILE A 35 -7.90 0.21 6.26
N PHE A 36 -6.76 0.73 6.73
CA PHE A 36 -6.57 2.17 6.88
C PHE A 36 -6.71 2.91 5.55
N TYR A 37 -6.08 2.40 4.48
CA TYR A 37 -6.23 2.94 3.13
C TYR A 37 -7.70 3.04 2.71
N PHE A 38 -8.47 1.95 2.84
CA PHE A 38 -9.89 1.96 2.46
C PHE A 38 -10.74 2.92 3.29
N VAL A 39 -10.47 3.04 4.60
CA VAL A 39 -11.20 4.00 5.44
C VAL A 39 -10.89 5.43 5.01
N VAL A 40 -9.62 5.78 4.82
CA VAL A 40 -9.23 7.14 4.42
C VAL A 40 -9.76 7.49 3.03
N SER A 41 -9.60 6.60 2.05
CA SER A 41 -10.14 6.82 0.70
C SER A 41 -11.67 6.84 0.67
N GLY A 42 -12.33 6.04 1.51
CA GLY A 42 -13.79 6.08 1.66
C GLY A 42 -14.28 7.42 2.22
N ILE A 43 -13.60 7.96 3.23
CA ILE A 43 -13.90 9.30 3.78
C ILE A 43 -13.67 10.38 2.72
N GLU A 44 -12.56 10.33 1.97
CA GLU A 44 -12.28 11.27 0.89
C GLU A 44 -13.39 11.27 -0.17
N LEU A 45 -13.83 10.08 -0.60
CA LEU A 45 -14.91 9.93 -1.58
C LEU A 45 -16.24 10.49 -1.08
N VAL A 46 -16.59 10.26 0.19
CA VAL A 46 -17.79 10.85 0.80
C VAL A 46 -17.68 12.38 0.85
N LEU A 47 -16.53 12.93 1.22
CA LEU A 47 -16.32 14.38 1.27
C LEU A 47 -16.45 15.01 -0.11
N GLN A 48 -15.81 14.43 -1.14
CA GLN A 48 -15.92 14.91 -2.51
C GLN A 48 -17.38 14.92 -3.00
N TYR A 49 -18.13 13.85 -2.67
CA TYR A 49 -19.55 13.76 -3.02
C TYR A 49 -20.42 14.81 -2.30
N VAL A 50 -20.18 15.09 -1.02
CA VAL A 50 -20.97 16.06 -0.24
C VAL A 50 -20.67 17.50 -0.64
N PHE A 51 -19.41 17.84 -0.85
CA PHE A 51 -18.98 19.22 -1.09
C PHE A 51 -18.92 19.61 -2.57
N TYR A 52 -19.08 18.66 -3.50
CA TYR A 52 -18.92 18.85 -4.95
C TYR A 52 -17.58 19.51 -5.33
N THR A 53 -16.54 19.24 -4.54
CA THR A 53 -15.20 19.76 -4.76
C THR A 53 -14.20 18.62 -4.84
N ASP A 54 -13.34 18.66 -5.86
CA ASP A 54 -12.16 17.82 -5.91
C ASP A 54 -11.16 18.31 -4.87
N PHE A 55 -11.22 17.70 -3.69
CA PHE A 55 -10.13 17.81 -2.74
C PHE A 55 -8.89 17.21 -3.39
N PHE A 56 -7.83 18.02 -3.54
CA PHE A 56 -6.50 17.51 -3.86
C PHE A 56 -6.20 16.35 -2.90
N SER A 57 -5.70 15.21 -3.40
CA SER A 57 -5.74 13.95 -2.65
C SER A 57 -4.78 13.92 -1.45
N TRP A 58 -5.18 14.61 -0.37
CA TRP A 58 -4.55 14.57 0.94
C TRP A 58 -4.56 13.14 1.49
N ALA A 59 -5.55 12.33 1.10
CA ALA A 59 -5.64 10.92 1.46
C ALA A 59 -4.37 10.14 1.09
N SER A 60 -3.85 10.33 -0.13
CA SER A 60 -2.64 9.65 -0.59
C SER A 60 -1.43 9.99 0.29
N LEU A 61 -1.31 11.27 0.67
CA LEU A 61 -0.25 11.75 1.55
C LEU A 61 -0.41 11.22 2.98
N ILE A 62 -1.64 11.20 3.51
CA ILE A 62 -1.97 10.62 4.83
C ILE A 62 -1.64 9.13 4.89
N VAL A 63 -2.01 8.37 3.86
CA VAL A 63 -1.72 6.93 3.74
C VAL A 63 -0.21 6.69 3.71
N TRP A 64 0.53 7.50 2.96
CA TRP A 64 1.98 7.36 2.88
C TRP A 64 2.67 7.68 4.21
N ILE A 65 2.23 8.75 4.91
CA ILE A 65 2.71 9.08 6.26
C ILE A 65 2.42 7.92 7.22
N TYR A 66 1.20 7.39 7.19
CA TYR A 66 0.83 6.25 8.03
C TYR A 66 1.71 5.03 7.76
N LEU A 67 2.00 4.72 6.49
CA LEU A 67 2.91 3.64 6.12
C LEU A 67 4.28 3.81 6.76
N VAL A 68 4.90 4.99 6.64
CA VAL A 68 6.22 5.28 7.22
C VAL A 68 6.20 5.12 8.74
N LEU A 69 5.18 5.67 9.41
CA LEU A 69 5.04 5.60 10.87
C LEU A 69 4.82 4.17 11.35
N ALA A 70 3.96 3.42 10.68
CA ALA A 70 3.64 2.04 11.01
C ALA A 70 4.87 1.13 10.80
N MET A 71 5.57 1.29 9.68
CA MET A 71 6.81 0.56 9.41
C MET A 71 7.91 0.88 10.43
N ARG A 72 8.05 2.14 10.82
CA ARG A 72 9.02 2.52 11.86
C ARG A 72 8.69 1.87 13.19
N ARG A 73 7.41 1.84 13.57
CA ARG A 73 6.94 1.26 14.83
C ARG A 73 7.18 -0.26 14.87
N VAL A 74 6.86 -0.97 13.79
CA VAL A 74 6.97 -2.45 13.73
C VAL A 74 8.41 -2.90 13.54
N TYR A 75 9.13 -2.33 12.56
CA TYR A 75 10.45 -2.81 12.17
C TYR A 75 11.64 -2.12 12.86
N GLN A 76 11.37 -1.05 13.63
CA GLN A 76 12.35 -0.32 14.45
C GLN A 76 13.66 0.09 13.74
N ASN A 77 13.60 0.36 12.43
CA ASN A 77 14.74 0.87 11.67
C ASN A 77 14.92 2.39 11.83
N LYS A 78 16.11 2.91 11.48
CA LYS A 78 16.40 4.36 11.45
C LYS A 78 15.45 5.07 10.46
N TRP A 79 15.07 6.32 10.77
CA TRP A 79 14.13 7.11 9.96
C TRP A 79 14.45 7.13 8.47
N LEU A 80 15.68 7.47 8.08
CA LEU A 80 16.09 7.52 6.68
C LEU A 80 15.94 6.16 5.98
N VAL A 81 16.26 5.06 6.67
CA VAL A 81 16.12 3.70 6.13
C VAL A 81 14.65 3.35 5.95
N THR A 82 13.80 3.70 6.92
CA THR A 82 12.35 3.44 6.82
C THR A 82 11.72 4.22 5.68
N ILE A 83 12.07 5.50 5.51
CA ILE A 83 11.56 6.33 4.41
C ILE A 83 11.98 5.75 3.06
N LEU A 84 13.27 5.45 2.86
CA LEU A 84 13.77 4.85 1.63
C LEU A 84 13.10 3.50 1.33
N LYS A 85 12.95 2.63 2.33
CA LYS A 85 12.27 1.34 2.16
C LYS A 85 10.79 1.52 1.86
N SER A 86 10.10 2.45 2.51
CA SER A 86 8.68 2.72 2.24
C SER A 86 8.46 3.24 0.82
N PHE A 87 9.36 4.09 0.33
CA PHE A 87 9.33 4.58 -1.05
C PHE A 87 9.59 3.44 -2.04
N SER A 88 10.60 2.61 -1.78
CA SER A 88 10.91 1.45 -2.62
C SER A 88 9.77 0.45 -2.67
N ILE A 89 9.15 0.12 -1.52
CA ILE A 89 7.97 -0.77 -1.47
C ILE A 89 6.79 -0.15 -2.20
N GLY A 90 6.51 1.14 -1.98
CA GLY A 90 5.44 1.85 -2.68
C GLY A 90 5.63 1.83 -4.20
N LEU A 91 6.85 2.10 -4.68
CA LEU A 91 7.19 2.08 -6.10
C LEU A 91 7.02 0.68 -6.70
N LEU A 92 7.58 -0.35 -6.06
CA LEU A 92 7.46 -1.73 -6.52
C LEU A 92 6.01 -2.19 -6.55
N TYR A 93 5.23 -1.85 -5.52
CA TYR A 93 3.81 -2.18 -5.45
C TYR A 93 3.01 -1.50 -6.57
N SER A 94 3.27 -0.22 -6.86
CA SER A 94 2.65 0.50 -7.97
C SER A 94 2.99 -0.12 -9.33
N ILE A 95 4.24 -0.54 -9.55
CA ILE A 95 4.65 -1.24 -10.78
C ILE A 95 3.89 -2.56 -10.92
N MET A 96 3.79 -3.35 -9.85
CA MET A 96 3.06 -4.63 -9.87
C MET A 96 1.58 -4.43 -10.22
N ILE A 97 0.93 -3.44 -9.61
CA ILE A 97 -0.46 -3.09 -9.95
C ILE A 97 -0.56 -2.66 -11.42
N GLY A 98 0.37 -1.83 -11.90
CA GLY A 98 0.41 -1.38 -13.29
C GLY A 98 0.52 -2.53 -14.29
N ILE A 99 1.38 -3.52 -14.02
CA ILE A 99 1.53 -4.72 -14.86
C ILE A 99 0.22 -5.53 -14.90
N VAL A 100 -0.41 -5.74 -13.74
CA VAL A 100 -1.68 -6.47 -13.66
C VAL A 100 -2.78 -5.74 -14.43
N MET A 101 -2.90 -4.42 -14.26
CA MET A 101 -3.88 -3.59 -14.96
C MET A 101 -3.64 -3.60 -16.47
N ALA A 102 -2.40 -3.49 -16.93
CA ALA A 102 -2.05 -3.56 -18.35
C ALA A 102 -2.38 -4.93 -18.96
N GLY A 103 -2.08 -6.03 -18.24
CA GLY A 103 -2.44 -7.37 -18.67
C GLY A 103 -3.94 -7.58 -18.81
N LEU A 104 -4.72 -7.08 -17.83
CA LEU A 104 -6.18 -7.09 -17.90
C LEU A 104 -6.71 -6.27 -19.07
N PHE A 105 -6.12 -5.11 -19.33
CA PHE A 105 -6.50 -4.26 -20.45
C PHE A 105 -6.27 -4.96 -21.80
N VAL A 106 -5.11 -5.58 -22.00
CA VAL A 106 -4.82 -6.37 -23.21
C VAL A 106 -5.79 -7.53 -23.34
N TRP A 107 -6.08 -8.24 -22.25
CA TRP A 107 -7.04 -9.35 -22.25
C TRP A 107 -8.44 -8.91 -22.69
N ILE A 108 -8.92 -7.76 -22.21
CA ILE A 108 -10.22 -7.20 -22.60
C ILE A 108 -10.23 -6.92 -24.11
N LEU A 109 -9.17 -6.28 -24.64
CA LEU A 109 -9.05 -6.01 -26.08
C LEU A 109 -8.99 -7.26 -26.97
N MET A 110 -8.65 -8.43 -26.42
CA MET A 110 -8.64 -9.69 -27.17
C MET A 110 -10.01 -10.39 -27.17
N ILE A 111 -10.91 -10.00 -26.27
CA ILE A 111 -12.26 -10.55 -26.14
C ILE A 111 -13.28 -9.75 -26.94
N ASP A 112 -13.06 -8.44 -27.09
CA ASP A 112 -13.83 -7.53 -27.96
C ASP A 112 -13.45 -7.67 -29.45
#